data_AF-A0A0B8NT35-F1
#
_entry.id   AF-A0A0B8NT35-F1
#
_cell.length_a   1.000
_cell.length_b   1.000
_cell.length_c   1.000
_cell.angle_alpha   90.00
_cell.angle_beta   90.00
_cell.angle_gamma   90.00
#
_symmetry.space_group_name_H-M   'P 1'
#
loop_
_entity.id
_entity.type
_entity.pdbx_description
1 polymer ?
#
loop_
_entity_poly.entity_id
_entity_poly.type
_entity_poly.pdbx_seq_one_letter_code
_entity_poly.pdbx_strand_id
1 'polypeptide(L)'
;MAFAIGQRWISDTESDLGLGTVVAIDARTVTLMFAASEEERLYAISDAPITRVTFAVGDQIESHQDWSLQVEEVVEEDGVLTYVGTRLDTEETNVQLREIFLSHQIRFNKPQDKLFAGQIDRMDNFVLRYRALQNQYQQLKSPMRGLQGMRAGLIPHQLFIAHEVGKRYARVCCLPMR
;
A
#
# COMPACT_ATOMS: atom_id res chain seq x y z
N MET A 1 -19.32 -1.87 20.21
CA MET A 1 -18.48 -0.81 19.63
C MET A 1 -19.38 0.35 19.25
N ALA A 2 -19.03 1.58 19.65
CA ALA A 2 -19.77 2.76 19.23
C ALA A 2 -19.14 3.31 17.96
N PHE A 3 -19.86 3.21 16.84
CA PHE A 3 -19.50 3.92 15.62
C PHE A 3 -19.79 5.40 15.83
N ALA A 4 -18.94 6.27 15.30
CA ALA A 4 -19.17 7.70 15.23
C ALA A 4 -18.94 8.18 13.79
N ILE A 5 -19.71 9.19 13.39
CA ILE A 5 -19.59 9.79 12.05
C ILE A 5 -18.21 10.43 11.94
N GLY A 6 -17.52 10.16 10.83
CA GLY A 6 -16.16 10.64 10.57
C GLY A 6 -15.04 9.68 10.96
N GLN A 7 -15.35 8.56 11.61
CA GLN A 7 -14.33 7.53 11.91
C GLN A 7 -13.78 6.87 10.64
N ARG A 8 -12.51 6.47 10.68
CA ARG A 8 -11.84 5.75 9.59
C ARG A 8 -11.77 4.23 9.82
N TRP A 9 -12.20 3.47 8.81
CA TRP A 9 -12.29 2.01 8.86
C TRP A 9 -11.80 1.38 7.54
N ILE A 10 -11.30 0.15 7.62
CA ILE A 10 -10.95 -0.65 6.44
C ILE A 10 -11.83 -1.90 6.37
N SER A 11 -12.09 -2.38 5.17
CA SER A 11 -12.73 -3.68 4.94
C SER A 11 -11.67 -4.78 4.97
N ASP A 12 -11.86 -5.80 5.81
CA ASP A 12 -10.96 -6.95 5.90
C ASP A 12 -11.12 -7.90 4.71
N THR A 13 -12.30 -7.93 4.09
CA THR A 13 -12.59 -8.77 2.91
C THR A 13 -12.20 -8.11 1.60
N GLU A 14 -12.25 -6.78 1.53
CA GLU A 14 -12.05 -6.00 0.31
C GLU A 14 -10.97 -4.93 0.54
N SER A 15 -9.71 -5.36 0.71
CA SER A 15 -8.58 -4.47 0.96
C SER A 15 -8.31 -3.48 -0.19
N ASP A 16 -8.77 -3.81 -1.41
CA ASP A 16 -8.58 -2.99 -2.61
C ASP A 16 -9.39 -1.68 -2.56
N LEU A 17 -10.46 -1.61 -1.75
CA LEU A 17 -11.27 -0.41 -1.57
C LEU A 17 -10.55 0.70 -0.80
N GLY A 18 -9.51 0.34 -0.03
CA GLY A 18 -8.73 1.27 0.77
C GLY A 18 -9.42 1.74 2.05
N LEU A 19 -9.17 2.98 2.44
CA LEU A 19 -9.69 3.57 3.67
C LEU A 19 -11.12 4.13 3.47
N GLY A 20 -12.05 3.61 4.24
CA GLY A 20 -13.43 4.08 4.33
C GLY A 20 -13.64 5.10 5.45
N THR A 21 -14.62 5.98 5.27
CA THR A 21 -15.09 6.95 6.28
C THR A 21 -16.54 6.65 6.63
N VAL A 22 -16.88 6.66 7.92
CA VAL A 22 -18.29 6.52 8.37
C VAL A 22 -19.07 7.77 8.01
N VAL A 23 -20.06 7.64 7.13
CA VAL A 23 -20.93 8.75 6.69
C VAL A 23 -22.27 8.73 7.41
N ALA A 24 -22.83 7.53 7.64
CA ALA A 24 -24.12 7.36 8.30
C ALA A 24 -24.11 6.14 9.21
N ILE A 25 -24.88 6.24 10.30
CA ILE A 25 -25.06 5.17 11.28
C ILE A 25 -26.56 5.07 11.58
N ASP A 26 -27.10 3.89 11.38
CA ASP A 26 -28.48 3.54 11.72
C ASP A 26 -28.49 2.55 12.90
N ALA A 27 -29.69 2.13 13.32
CA ALA A 27 -29.87 1.22 14.46
C ALA A 27 -29.17 -0.15 14.32
N ARG A 28 -28.94 -0.62 13.08
CA ARG A 28 -28.33 -1.95 12.81
C ARG A 28 -27.26 -1.93 11.73
N THR A 29 -27.08 -0.80 11.04
CA THR A 29 -26.25 -0.69 9.84
C THR A 29 -25.34 0.52 9.94
N VAL A 30 -24.16 0.39 9.34
CA VAL A 30 -23.18 1.47 9.20
C VAL A 30 -22.83 1.63 7.73
N THR A 31 -22.82 2.87 7.25
CA THR A 31 -22.48 3.21 5.87
C THR A 31 -21.07 3.81 5.82
N LEU A 32 -20.18 3.14 5.10
CA LEU A 32 -18.81 3.56 4.85
C LEU A 32 -18.67 4.06 3.41
N MET A 33 -18.09 5.24 3.25
CA MET A 33 -17.68 5.80 1.95
C MET A 33 -16.20 5.53 1.73
N PHE A 34 -15.85 4.85 0.64
CA PHE A 34 -14.48 4.58 0.23
C PHE A 34 -14.03 5.60 -0.82
N ALA A 35 -13.31 6.63 -0.37
CA ALA A 35 -12.88 7.74 -1.22
C ALA A 35 -11.96 7.31 -2.38
N ALA A 36 -11.23 6.20 -2.25
CA ALA A 36 -10.35 5.71 -3.31
C ALA A 36 -11.10 5.06 -4.49
N SER A 37 -12.29 4.50 -4.24
CA SER A 37 -13.12 3.83 -5.24
C SER A 37 -14.42 4.57 -5.56
N GLU A 38 -14.70 5.68 -4.86
CA GLU A 38 -15.96 6.44 -4.93
C GLU A 38 -17.21 5.56 -4.69
N GLU A 39 -17.08 4.51 -3.88
CA GLU A 39 -18.15 3.58 -3.56
C GLU A 39 -18.61 3.71 -2.11
N GLU A 40 -19.92 3.58 -1.90
CA GLU A 40 -20.52 3.40 -0.58
C GLU A 40 -20.79 1.91 -0.33
N ARG A 41 -20.42 1.42 0.86
CA ARG A 41 -20.77 0.08 1.33
C ARG A 41 -21.51 0.17 2.64
N LEU A 42 -22.53 -0.68 2.76
CA LEU A 42 -23.36 -0.80 3.94
C LEU A 42 -23.04 -2.12 4.64
N TYR A 43 -22.70 -2.03 5.92
CA TYR A 43 -22.37 -3.19 6.75
C TYR A 43 -23.33 -3.32 7.93
N ALA A 44 -23.60 -4.54 8.38
CA ALA A 44 -24.37 -4.80 9.59
C ALA A 44 -23.46 -4.68 10.83
N ILE A 45 -23.85 -3.87 11.81
CA ILE A 45 -23.05 -3.55 13.01
C ILE A 45 -22.62 -4.80 13.80
N SER A 46 -23.41 -5.88 13.79
CA SER A 46 -23.18 -7.07 14.61
C SER A 46 -22.03 -7.97 14.13
N ASP A 47 -21.72 -7.95 12.83
CA ASP A 47 -20.77 -8.89 12.21
C ASP A 47 -20.05 -8.26 11.01
N ALA A 48 -19.76 -6.96 11.10
CA ALA A 48 -19.10 -6.25 10.02
C ALA A 48 -17.62 -6.68 9.96
N PRO A 49 -17.12 -7.19 8.82
CA PRO A 49 -15.71 -7.54 8.63
C PRO A 49 -14.89 -6.27 8.36
N ILE A 50 -14.94 -5.33 9.31
CA ILE A 50 -14.28 -4.04 9.22
C ILE A 50 -13.40 -3.82 10.45
N THR A 51 -12.22 -3.25 10.22
CA THR A 51 -11.25 -2.94 11.27
C THR A 51 -11.07 -1.43 11.38
N ARG A 52 -11.10 -0.89 12.61
CA ARG A 52 -10.87 0.53 12.87
C ARG A 52 -9.40 0.86 12.65
N VAL A 53 -9.12 1.92 11.92
CA VAL A 53 -7.75 2.39 11.72
C VAL A 53 -7.45 3.49 12.73
N THR A 54 -6.41 3.28 13.53
CA THR A 54 -5.90 4.26 14.50
C THR A 54 -4.39 4.33 14.40
N PHE A 55 -3.83 5.54 14.45
CA PHE A 55 -2.39 5.74 14.48
C PHE A 55 -1.91 6.03 15.89
N ALA A 56 -0.68 5.59 16.20
CA ALA A 56 -0.08 5.84 17.50
C ALA A 56 0.84 7.07 17.47
N VAL A 57 1.17 7.57 18.66
CA VAL A 57 2.21 8.60 18.82
C VAL A 57 3.54 8.07 18.26
N GLY A 58 4.20 8.88 17.44
CA GLY A 58 5.44 8.54 16.75
C GLY A 58 5.26 7.97 15.34
N ASP A 59 4.03 7.70 14.90
CA ASP A 59 3.77 7.35 13.51
C ASP A 59 3.74 8.58 12.60
N GLN A 60 4.09 8.36 11.33
CA GLN A 60 3.97 9.34 10.27
C GLN A 60 2.67 9.09 9.51
N ILE A 61 1.80 10.09 9.46
CA ILE A 61 0.51 10.03 8.77
C ILE A 61 0.47 11.04 7.62
N GLU A 62 -0.26 10.69 6.56
CA GLU A 62 -0.45 11.55 5.39
C GLU A 62 -1.86 12.15 5.40
N SER A 63 -1.95 13.44 5.13
CA SER A 63 -3.21 14.16 4.92
C SER A 63 -3.72 13.97 3.49
N HIS A 64 -5.01 14.17 3.26
CA HIS A 64 -5.63 14.22 1.93
C HIS A 64 -5.05 15.29 0.99
N GLN A 65 -4.27 16.23 1.52
CA GLN A 65 -3.55 17.27 0.77
C GLN A 65 -2.08 16.90 0.51
N ASP A 66 -1.74 15.61 0.59
CA ASP A 66 -0.42 15.04 0.28
C ASP A 66 0.74 15.57 1.15
N TRP A 67 0.45 16.13 2.32
CA TRP A 67 1.46 16.51 3.31
C TRP A 67 1.51 15.51 4.46
N SER A 68 2.70 15.37 5.07
CA SER A 68 2.94 14.43 6.16
C SER A 68 2.97 15.12 7.52
N LEU A 69 2.36 14.48 8.52
CA LEU A 69 2.41 14.84 9.94
C LEU A 69 3.14 13.74 10.71
N GLN A 70 4.05 14.13 11.60
CA GLN A 70 4.54 13.26 12.66
C GLN A 70 3.66 13.41 13.90
N VAL A 71 3.01 12.34 14.32
CA VAL A 71 2.06 12.36 15.45
C VAL A 71 2.81 12.47 16.77
N GLU A 72 2.49 13.47 17.57
CA GLU A 72 3.03 13.68 18.93
C GLU A 72 1.97 13.44 20.00
N GLU A 73 0.71 13.76 19.70
CA GLU A 73 -0.42 13.58 20.60
C GLU A 73 -1.66 13.11 19.81
N VAL A 74 -2.49 12.30 20.46
CA VAL A 74 -3.77 11.84 19.91
C VAL A 74 -4.87 12.22 20.90
N VAL A 75 -5.81 13.04 20.44
CA VAL A 75 -6.94 13.51 21.24
C VAL A 75 -8.21 12.85 20.72
N GLU A 76 -9.01 12.25 21.61
CA GLU A 76 -10.31 11.66 21.28
C GLU A 76 -11.43 12.57 21.80
N GLU A 77 -12.27 13.06 20.89
CA GLU A 77 -13.48 13.85 21.19
C GLU A 77 -14.67 13.23 20.48
N ASP A 78 -15.75 12.94 21.22
CA ASP A 78 -17.00 12.36 20.70
C ASP A 78 -16.81 11.08 19.85
N GLY A 79 -15.78 10.28 20.19
CA GLY A 79 -15.43 9.05 19.48
C GLY A 79 -14.67 9.26 18.17
N VAL A 80 -14.27 10.49 17.86
CA VAL A 80 -13.48 10.88 16.69
C VAL A 80 -12.06 11.24 17.13
N LEU A 81 -11.05 10.76 16.40
CA LEU A 81 -9.64 11.01 16.71
C LEU A 81 -9.12 12.25 15.99
N THR A 82 -8.41 13.10 16.73
CA THR A 82 -7.64 14.23 16.21
C THR A 82 -6.17 14.01 16.55
N TYR A 83 -5.33 13.98 15.50
CA TYR A 83 -3.89 13.81 15.61
C TYR A 83 -3.24 15.18 15.66
N VAL A 84 -2.38 15.41 16.64
CA VAL A 84 -1.63 16.66 16.81
C VAL A 84 -0.14 16.36 16.71
N GLY A 85 0.60 17.20 16.00
CA GLY A 85 2.04 17.04 15.93
C GLY A 85 2.71 18.00 14.95
N THR A 86 3.85 17.57 14.42
CA THR A 86 4.71 18.42 13.60
C THR A 86 4.57 18.07 12.12
N ARG A 87 4.35 19.08 11.28
CA ARG A 87 4.28 18.90 9.81
C ARG A 87 5.68 18.81 9.23
N LEU A 88 5.94 17.78 8.43
CA LEU A 88 7.29 17.50 7.90
C LEU A 88 7.71 18.44 6.76
N ASP A 89 6.77 19.05 6.03
CA ASP A 89 7.10 19.92 4.90
C ASP A 89 7.48 21.34 5.33
N THR A 90 6.79 21.86 6.34
CA THR A 90 6.90 23.25 6.80
C THR A 90 7.56 23.38 8.17
N GLU A 91 7.86 22.26 8.83
CA GLU A 91 8.37 22.19 10.22
C GLU A 91 7.47 22.92 11.25
N GLU A 92 6.21 23.16 10.89
CA GLU A 92 5.23 23.76 11.78
C GLU A 92 4.84 22.76 12.87
N THR A 93 5.02 23.18 14.12
CA THR A 93 4.68 22.38 15.30
C THR A 93 3.22 22.61 15.70
N ASN A 94 2.62 21.62 16.36
CA ASN A 94 1.26 21.70 16.91
C ASN A 94 0.14 21.83 15.85
N VAL A 95 0.36 21.26 14.66
CA VAL A 95 -0.65 21.15 13.60
C VAL A 95 -1.65 20.05 13.96
N GLN A 96 -2.94 20.35 13.84
CA GLN A 96 -4.02 19.41 14.12
C GLN A 96 -4.56 18.81 12.82
N LEU A 97 -4.61 17.48 12.76
CA LEU A 97 -5.18 16.71 11.67
C LEU A 97 -6.29 15.80 12.21
N ARG A 98 -7.54 16.13 11.89
CA ARG A 98 -8.69 15.27 12.20
C ARG A 98 -8.66 14.01 11.36
N GLU A 99 -9.09 12.87 11.88
CA GLU A 99 -9.07 11.60 11.14
C GLU A 99 -9.85 11.63 9.82
N ILE A 100 -10.86 12.50 9.69
CA ILE A 100 -11.63 12.73 8.46
C ILE A 100 -10.74 13.23 7.32
N PHE A 101 -9.62 13.91 7.62
CA PHE A 101 -8.71 14.46 6.63
C PHE A 101 -7.50 13.56 6.33
N LEU A 102 -7.45 12.35 6.88
CA LEU A 102 -6.43 11.36 6.51
C LEU A 102 -6.49 11.01 5.02
N SER A 103 -5.34 10.76 4.43
CA SER A 103 -5.26 10.26 3.06
C SER A 103 -6.00 8.93 2.93
N HIS A 104 -6.68 8.73 1.80
CA HIS A 104 -7.33 7.46 1.48
C HIS A 104 -6.32 6.35 1.19
N GLN A 105 -5.06 6.73 0.91
CA GLN A 105 -4.01 5.84 0.45
C GLN A 105 -3.11 5.44 1.62
N ILE A 106 -3.64 4.65 2.55
CA ILE A 106 -2.84 4.16 3.66
C ILE A 106 -1.84 3.13 3.16
N ARG A 107 -0.56 3.48 3.28
CA ARG A 107 0.53 2.52 3.16
C ARG A 107 0.74 1.87 4.52
N PHE A 108 0.16 0.68 4.73
CA PHE A 108 0.52 -0.16 5.87
C PHE A 108 1.97 -0.64 5.69
N ASN A 109 2.92 0.19 6.08
CA ASN A 109 4.33 0.01 5.76
C ASN A 109 5.03 -0.98 6.69
N LYS A 110 4.48 -1.28 7.87
CA LYS A 110 5.15 -2.09 8.88
C LYS A 110 4.41 -3.42 9.08
N PRO A 111 5.02 -4.57 8.77
CA PRO A 111 4.40 -5.88 8.99
C PRO A 111 4.17 -6.19 10.47
N GLN A 112 4.89 -5.52 11.38
CA GLN A 112 4.70 -5.63 12.82
C GLN A 112 3.32 -5.08 13.27
N ASP A 113 2.83 -4.01 12.65
CA ASP A 113 1.56 -3.39 13.02
C ASP A 113 0.39 -4.28 12.59
N LYS A 114 0.52 -4.95 11.43
CA LYS A 114 -0.42 -6.00 10.99
C LYS A 114 -0.47 -7.17 11.96
N LEU A 115 0.70 -7.61 12.45
CA LEU A 115 0.78 -8.69 13.44
C LEU A 115 0.10 -8.30 14.76
N PHE A 116 0.32 -7.07 15.25
CA PHE A 116 -0.33 -6.57 16.47
C PHE A 116 -1.83 -6.35 16.31
N ALA A 117 -2.30 -6.00 15.11
CA ALA A 117 -3.72 -5.93 14.77
C ALA A 117 -4.38 -7.31 14.60
N GLY A 118 -3.64 -8.41 14.75
CA GLY A 118 -4.15 -9.77 14.56
C GLY A 118 -4.42 -10.15 13.09
N GLN A 119 -4.02 -9.31 12.14
CA GLN A 119 -4.11 -9.59 10.71
C GLN A 119 -2.97 -10.52 10.30
N ILE A 120 -3.20 -11.82 10.48
CA ILE A 120 -2.22 -12.86 10.14
C ILE A 120 -2.55 -13.44 8.77
N ASP A 121 -1.69 -13.17 7.80
CA ASP A 121 -1.77 -13.79 6.48
C ASP A 121 -1.53 -15.31 6.54
N ARG A 122 -2.03 -16.04 5.53
CA ARG A 122 -1.75 -17.48 5.40
C ARG A 122 -0.25 -17.72 5.23
N MET A 123 0.29 -18.70 5.95
CA MET A 123 1.71 -19.06 5.90
C MET A 123 2.20 -19.34 4.46
N ASP A 124 1.38 -19.96 3.63
CA ASP A 124 1.71 -20.27 2.23
C ASP A 124 2.00 -18.99 1.40
N ASN A 125 1.26 -17.92 1.65
CA ASN A 125 1.44 -16.64 0.95
C ASN A 125 2.77 -15.99 1.34
N PHE A 126 3.14 -16.07 2.63
CA PHE A 126 4.42 -15.58 3.10
C PHE A 126 5.59 -16.33 2.44
N VAL A 127 5.53 -17.66 2.42
CA VAL A 127 6.55 -18.51 1.78
C VAL A 127 6.64 -18.23 0.27
N LEU A 128 5.49 -18.10 -0.40
CA LEU A 128 5.43 -17.78 -1.82
C LEU A 128 6.07 -16.41 -2.11
N ARG A 129 5.71 -15.38 -1.33
CA ARG A 129 6.27 -14.03 -1.48
C ARG A 129 7.79 -14.04 -1.31
N TYR A 130 8.28 -14.72 -0.28
CA TYR A 130 9.72 -14.86 -0.04
C TYR A 130 10.44 -15.54 -1.22
N ARG A 131 9.92 -16.69 -1.67
CA ARG A 131 10.50 -17.42 -2.81
C ARG A 131 10.42 -16.62 -4.10
N ALA A 132 9.34 -15.90 -4.35
CA ALA A 132 9.17 -15.06 -5.53
C ALA A 132 10.23 -13.95 -5.57
N LEU A 133 10.45 -13.25 -4.46
CA LEU A 133 11.48 -12.21 -4.35
C LEU A 133 12.89 -12.78 -4.55
N GLN A 134 13.18 -13.94 -3.95
CA GLN A 134 14.47 -14.61 -4.10
C GLN A 134 14.71 -15.03 -5.56
N ASN A 135 13.72 -15.62 -6.21
CA ASN A 135 13.80 -16.02 -7.62
C ASN A 135 13.94 -14.80 -8.54
N GLN A 136 13.17 -13.74 -8.28
CA GLN A 136 13.28 -12.48 -9.01
C GLN A 136 14.70 -11.93 -8.90
N TYR A 137 15.26 -11.84 -7.68
CA TYR A 137 16.64 -11.38 -7.47
C TYR A 137 17.66 -12.19 -8.28
N GLN A 138 17.57 -13.52 -8.25
CA GLN A 138 18.48 -14.38 -9.02
C GLN A 138 18.36 -14.15 -10.53
N GLN A 139 17.14 -14.00 -11.05
CA GLN A 139 16.89 -13.70 -12.46
C GLN A 139 17.40 -12.32 -12.87
N LEU A 140 17.22 -11.31 -12.01
CA LEU A 140 17.72 -9.95 -12.26
C LEU A 140 19.25 -9.90 -12.33
N LYS A 141 19.93 -10.72 -11.51
CA LYS A 141 21.39 -10.85 -11.44
C LYS A 141 21.99 -11.70 -12.57
N SER A 142 21.19 -12.51 -13.24
CA SER A 142 21.67 -13.44 -14.27
C SER A 142 22.36 -12.69 -15.43
N PRO A 143 23.58 -13.09 -15.82
CA PRO A 143 24.26 -12.48 -16.98
C PRO A 143 23.57 -12.80 -18.31
N MET A 144 22.68 -13.80 -18.32
CA MET A 144 21.90 -14.23 -19.49
C MET A 144 20.52 -13.58 -19.54
N ARG A 145 20.26 -12.59 -18.66
CA ARG A 145 19.00 -11.87 -18.63
C ARG A 145 18.73 -11.21 -19.98
N GLY A 146 17.52 -11.41 -20.50
CA GLY A 146 17.09 -10.92 -21.82
C GLY A 146 17.45 -11.85 -22.99
N LEU A 147 18.29 -12.86 -22.79
CA LEU A 147 18.65 -13.85 -23.83
C LEU A 147 17.93 -15.20 -23.67
N GLN A 148 17.31 -15.45 -22.51
CA GLN A 148 16.65 -16.74 -22.21
C GLN A 148 15.16 -16.78 -22.58
N GLY A 149 14.53 -15.64 -22.84
CA GLY A 149 13.08 -15.55 -23.15
C GLY A 149 12.75 -15.69 -24.64
N MET A 150 13.75 -15.71 -25.52
CA MET A 150 13.52 -15.74 -26.96
C MET A 150 13.12 -17.15 -27.42
N ARG A 151 12.08 -17.23 -28.26
CA ARG A 151 11.67 -18.47 -28.93
C ARG A 151 12.50 -18.70 -30.18
N ALA A 152 13.78 -19.02 -30.01
CA ALA A 152 14.72 -19.31 -31.10
C ALA A 152 15.67 -20.46 -30.71
N GLY A 153 16.30 -21.08 -31.70
CA GLY A 153 17.35 -22.07 -31.44
C GLY A 153 18.57 -21.45 -30.75
N LEU A 154 19.26 -22.24 -29.93
CA LEU A 154 20.49 -21.81 -29.26
C LEU A 154 21.68 -21.84 -30.23
N ILE A 155 21.71 -20.89 -31.15
CA ILE A 155 22.76 -20.77 -32.17
C ILE A 155 23.89 -19.88 -31.61
N PRO A 156 25.12 -20.40 -31.39
CA PRO A 156 26.17 -19.70 -30.65
C PRO A 156 26.51 -18.30 -31.20
N HIS A 157 26.65 -18.16 -32.52
CA HIS A 157 27.00 -16.87 -33.14
C HIS A 157 25.88 -15.83 -33.02
N GLN A 158 24.61 -16.25 -33.05
CA GLN A 158 23.46 -15.34 -32.89
C GLN A 158 23.36 -14.84 -31.45
N LEU A 159 23.57 -15.73 -30.48
CA LEU A 159 23.60 -15.38 -29.05
C LEU A 159 24.77 -14.43 -28.73
N PHE A 160 25.93 -14.66 -29.34
CA PHE A 160 27.09 -13.78 -29.20
C PHE A 160 26.78 -12.35 -29.65
N ILE A 161 26.21 -12.18 -30.85
CA ILE A 161 25.83 -10.87 -31.39
C ILE A 161 24.80 -10.19 -30.49
N ALA A 162 23.75 -10.92 -30.08
CA ALA A 162 22.72 -10.40 -29.20
C ALA A 162 23.28 -9.94 -27.84
N HIS A 163 24.22 -10.70 -27.28
CA HIS A 163 24.89 -10.35 -26.02
C HIS A 163 25.80 -9.12 -26.17
N GLU A 164 26.61 -9.06 -27.24
CA GLU A 164 27.58 -8.00 -27.44
C GLU A 164 26.92 -6.66 -27.77
N VAL A 165 25.93 -6.65 -28.66
CA VAL A 165 25.19 -5.44 -29.04
C VAL A 165 24.24 -5.01 -27.93
N GLY A 166 23.61 -5.97 -27.23
CA GLY A 166 22.64 -5.70 -26.16
C GLY A 166 23.24 -5.00 -24.93
N LYS A 167 24.54 -5.17 -24.68
CA LYS A 167 25.26 -4.50 -23.58
C LYS A 167 25.64 -3.04 -23.87
N ARG A 168 25.61 -2.59 -25.12
CA ARG A 168 26.06 -1.24 -25.50
C ARG A 168 24.96 -0.21 -25.22
N TYR A 169 25.35 0.95 -24.71
CA TYR A 169 24.44 2.07 -24.42
C TYR A 169 23.87 2.69 -25.71
N ALA A 170 24.71 2.89 -26.73
CA ALA A 170 24.29 3.29 -28.07
C ALA A 170 24.31 2.08 -29.01
N ARG A 171 23.13 1.68 -29.49
CA ARG A 171 22.94 0.45 -30.28
C ARG A 171 22.98 0.75 -31.77
N VAL A 172 24.17 0.97 -32.31
CA VAL A 172 24.37 0.98 -33.78
C VAL A 172 25.14 -0.29 -34.15
N CYS A 173 24.50 -1.16 -34.93
CA CYS A 173 25.11 -2.39 -35.44
C CYS A 173 24.67 -2.58 -36.90
N CYS A 174 25.63 -2.68 -37.82
CA CYS A 174 25.36 -3.03 -39.21
C CYS A 174 25.51 -4.54 -39.37
N LEU A 175 24.39 -5.24 -39.47
CA LEU A 175 24.37 -6.66 -39.84
C LEU A 175 24.35 -6.75 -41.37
N PRO A 176 25.39 -7.30 -42.02
CA PRO A 176 25.34 -7.55 -43.45
C PRO A 176 24.27 -8.61 -43.73
N MET A 177 23.22 -8.23 -44.46
CA MET A 177 22.25 -9.20 -44.98
C MET A 177 22.96 -10.09 -46.01
N ARG A 178 22.84 -11.41 -45.83
CA ARG A 178 23.09 -12.40 -46.88
C ARG A 178 21.81 -12.66 -47.64
#